data_AF-A0A6P0T2P9-F1
#
_entry.id   AF-A0A6P0T2P9-F1
#
_cell.length_a   1.000
_cell.length_b   1.000
_cell.length_c   1.000
_cell.angle_alpha   90.00
_cell.angle_beta   90.00
_cell.angle_gamma   90.00
#
_symmetry.space_group_name_H-M   'P 1'
#
loop_
_entity.id
_entity.type
_entity.pdbx_description
1 polymer ?
#
loop_
_entity_poly.entity_id
_entity_poly.type
_entity_poly.pdbx_seq_one_letter_code
_entity_poly.pdbx_strand_id
1 'polypeptide(L)'
;MENYRLVSVKIKGFRGFPEQAGEREFRFDQACTLIVGAQGGGKSSTLNAIEWCLFGKDVANKSATKIEERKNWLVKNQSSRETTVEVIFEGNGEILKVYRSDRKRRGNPKFYYQINNGLCHEDEADLRVLLGVELSDYMSCVYLHQETISALLIQEPKERKNALDRLMGLTDWRNLLDGIKRAKPQEEFKKIDQEFNQIISKIETAKAIKENDLGLAEEEAIFHDIP
;
A
#
# COMPACT_ATOMS: atom_id res chain seq x y z
N MET A 1 -9.73 12.52 -0.98
CA MET A 1 -10.79 13.19 -0.20
C MET A 1 -11.50 14.21 -1.06
N GLU A 2 -12.32 13.72 -2.00
CA GLU A 2 -13.03 14.61 -2.94
C GLU A 2 -14.24 15.30 -2.30
N ASN A 3 -14.79 14.74 -1.22
CA ASN A 3 -16.08 15.19 -0.66
C ASN A 3 -16.04 15.64 0.80
N TYR A 4 -14.95 15.36 1.52
CA TYR A 4 -14.85 15.61 2.96
C TYR A 4 -13.63 16.47 3.29
N ARG A 5 -13.84 17.46 4.15
CA ARG A 5 -12.82 18.37 4.68
C ARG A 5 -12.56 18.05 6.15
N LEU A 6 -11.29 18.06 6.55
CA LEU A 6 -10.89 17.91 7.95
C LEU A 6 -11.38 19.11 8.78
N VAL A 7 -12.12 18.86 9.85
CA VAL A 7 -12.64 19.88 10.77
C VAL A 7 -11.84 19.92 12.06
N SER A 8 -11.62 18.76 12.68
CA SER A 8 -10.87 18.69 13.93
C SER A 8 -10.29 17.30 14.19
N VAL A 9 -9.30 17.27 15.08
CA VAL A 9 -8.76 16.05 15.66
C VAL A 9 -8.68 16.18 17.17
N LYS A 10 -9.11 15.16 17.90
CA LYS A 10 -8.92 14.99 19.33
C LYS A 10 -7.95 13.86 19.59
N ILE A 11 -6.97 14.10 20.45
CA ILE A 11 -5.85 13.20 20.67
C ILE A 11 -5.62 13.00 22.17
N LYS A 12 -5.45 11.75 22.58
CA LYS A 12 -5.08 11.37 23.94
C LYS A 12 -4.14 10.18 23.93
N GLY A 13 -3.06 10.23 24.72
CA GLY A 13 -2.12 9.11 24.89
C GLY A 13 -1.32 8.74 23.63
N PHE A 14 -1.25 9.62 22.64
CA PHE A 14 -0.58 9.40 21.36
C PHE A 14 0.75 10.17 21.32
N ARG A 15 1.88 9.49 21.19
CA ARG A 15 3.22 10.10 21.04
C ARG A 15 3.49 11.30 21.95
N GLY A 16 3.59 12.52 21.42
CA GLY A 16 3.85 13.75 22.19
C GLY A 16 2.72 14.16 23.13
N PHE A 17 1.58 13.46 23.12
CA PHE A 17 0.41 13.72 23.95
C PHE A 17 0.26 12.64 25.02
N PRO A 18 0.88 12.81 26.21
CA PRO A 18 0.72 11.85 27.28
C PRO A 18 -0.71 11.88 27.84
N GLU A 19 -1.23 10.73 28.24
CA GLU A 19 -2.60 10.57 28.76
C GLU A 19 -2.92 11.53 29.91
N GLN A 20 -1.95 11.78 30.80
CA GLN A 20 -2.06 12.68 31.95
C GLN A 20 -2.11 14.18 31.60
N ALA A 21 -1.77 14.58 30.37
CA ALA A 21 -1.99 15.94 29.89
C ALA A 21 -3.44 16.19 29.43
N GLY A 22 -4.30 15.18 29.52
CA GLY A 22 -5.69 15.24 29.07
C GLY A 22 -5.85 15.06 27.56
N GLU A 23 -7.09 15.13 27.11
CA GLU A 23 -7.43 15.15 25.68
C GLU A 23 -7.12 16.54 25.10
N ARG A 24 -6.51 16.57 23.91
CA ARG A 24 -6.21 17.79 23.17
C ARG A 24 -6.99 17.81 21.87
N GLU A 25 -7.73 18.88 21.63
CA GLU A 25 -8.44 19.14 20.37
C GLU A 25 -7.67 20.17 19.54
N PHE A 26 -7.49 19.89 18.25
CA PHE A 26 -6.99 20.84 17.26
C PHE A 26 -8.03 21.01 16.14
N ARG A 27 -8.26 22.26 15.73
CA ARG A 27 -9.22 22.61 14.67
C ARG A 27 -8.52 22.96 13.36
N PHE A 28 -9.12 22.50 12.28
CA PHE A 28 -8.70 22.66 10.89
C PHE A 28 -9.85 23.19 10.02
N ASP A 29 -10.85 23.82 10.65
CA ASP A 29 -12.04 24.38 10.02
C ASP A 29 -11.77 25.66 9.20
N GLN A 30 -10.50 26.03 9.01
CA GLN A 30 -10.05 27.15 8.18
C GLN A 30 -9.38 26.66 6.89
N ALA A 31 -9.28 27.53 5.88
CA ALA A 31 -8.59 27.21 4.63
C ALA A 31 -7.08 26.96 4.82
N CYS A 32 -6.48 27.57 5.84
CA CYS A 32 -5.09 27.37 6.22
C CYS A 32 -4.97 27.36 7.74
N THR A 33 -4.37 26.30 8.29
CA THR A 33 -4.08 26.19 9.72
C THR A 33 -2.58 26.06 9.92
N LEU A 34 -1.99 27.00 10.65
CA LEU A 34 -0.57 26.96 11.01
C LEU A 34 -0.41 26.38 12.42
N ILE A 35 0.38 25.30 12.55
CA ILE A 35 0.72 24.70 13.84
C ILE A 35 2.14 25.13 14.24
N VAL A 36 2.25 25.99 15.27
CA VAL A 36 3.53 26.49 15.79
C VAL A 36 3.81 25.94 17.19
N GLY A 37 5.08 25.70 17.50
CA GLY A 37 5.51 25.23 18.82
C GLY A 37 6.97 24.80 18.82
N ALA A 38 7.52 24.52 19.99
CA ALA A 38 8.89 24.03 20.13
C ALA A 38 9.10 22.66 19.47
N GLN A 39 10.35 22.31 19.16
CA GLN A 39 10.70 20.94 18.74
C GLN A 39 10.27 19.96 19.83
N GLY A 40 9.68 18.83 19.43
CA GLY A 40 9.09 17.86 20.37
C GLY A 40 7.72 18.24 20.93
N GLY A 41 7.18 19.43 20.64
CA GLY A 41 5.88 19.89 21.14
C GLY A 41 4.64 19.22 20.54
N GLY A 42 4.80 18.08 19.86
CA GLY A 42 3.66 17.31 19.34
C GLY A 42 3.14 17.70 17.95
N LYS A 43 3.72 18.70 17.26
CA LYS A 43 3.26 19.14 15.93
C LYS A 43 3.14 18.00 14.91
N SER A 44 4.24 17.28 14.66
CA SER A 44 4.22 16.11 13.77
C SER A 44 3.34 15.00 14.35
N SER A 45 3.29 14.86 15.69
CA SER A 45 2.39 13.89 16.35
C SER A 45 0.91 14.16 16.06
N THR A 46 0.49 15.43 15.89
CA THR A 46 -0.89 15.79 15.53
C THR A 46 -1.24 15.25 14.15
N LEU A 47 -0.43 15.53 13.14
CA LEU A 47 -0.68 15.05 11.76
C LEU A 47 -0.61 13.53 11.67
N ASN A 48 0.35 12.93 12.37
CA ASN A 48 0.52 11.49 12.48
C ASN A 48 -0.67 10.80 13.18
N ALA A 49 -1.34 11.48 14.11
CA ALA A 49 -2.53 10.94 14.78
C ALA A 49 -3.70 10.82 13.80
N ILE A 50 -3.90 11.81 12.94
CA ILE A 50 -4.92 11.79 11.88
C ILE A 50 -4.66 10.62 10.94
N GLU A 51 -3.43 10.50 10.44
CA GLU A 51 -2.98 9.39 9.58
C GLU A 51 -3.26 8.02 10.24
N TRP A 52 -2.88 7.85 11.51
CA TRP A 52 -3.12 6.62 12.25
C TRP A 52 -4.62 6.33 12.47
N CYS A 53 -5.43 7.36 12.70
CA CYS A 53 -6.87 7.20 12.86
C CYS A 53 -7.50 6.61 11.59
N LEU A 54 -7.07 7.05 10.41
CA LEU A 54 -7.56 6.59 9.12
C LEU A 54 -7.04 5.19 8.75
N PHE A 55 -5.73 4.96 8.79
CA PHE A 55 -5.11 3.76 8.21
C PHE A 55 -4.55 2.77 9.24
N GLY A 56 -4.68 3.05 10.53
CA GLY A 56 -4.38 2.09 11.59
C GLY A 56 -2.93 1.65 11.60
N LYS A 57 -2.68 0.34 11.58
CA LYS A 57 -1.33 -0.22 11.71
C LYS A 57 -0.45 0.00 10.48
N ASP A 58 -1.05 0.25 9.32
CA ASP A 58 -0.31 0.37 8.06
C ASP A 58 0.63 1.59 8.08
N VAL A 59 0.30 2.63 8.84
CA VAL A 59 1.13 3.84 9.02
C VAL A 59 2.44 3.58 9.77
N ALA A 60 2.49 2.49 10.54
CA ALA A 60 3.65 2.02 11.29
C ALA A 60 4.39 0.90 10.56
N ASN A 61 4.07 0.68 9.28
CA ASN A 61 4.70 -0.30 8.44
C ASN A 61 5.49 0.38 7.32
N LYS A 62 6.81 0.14 7.31
CA LYS A 62 7.71 0.61 6.25
C LYS A 62 7.28 0.10 4.87
N SER A 63 6.80 -1.13 4.74
CA SER A 63 6.44 -1.67 3.41
C SER A 63 5.22 -0.99 2.81
N ALA A 64 4.31 -0.50 3.66
CA ALA A 64 3.11 0.23 3.28
C ALA A 64 3.40 1.72 3.01
N THR A 65 4.15 2.38 3.91
CA THR A 65 4.45 3.83 3.81
C THR A 65 5.62 4.17 2.90
N LYS A 66 6.52 3.21 2.61
CA LYS A 66 7.80 3.41 1.91
C LYS A 66 8.75 4.42 2.60
N ILE A 67 8.53 4.70 3.89
CA ILE A 67 9.38 5.55 4.75
C ILE A 67 10.16 4.66 5.72
N GLU A 68 11.48 4.83 5.78
CA GLU A 68 12.37 3.95 6.56
C GLU A 68 12.10 4.06 8.07
N GLU A 69 11.93 5.30 8.52
CA GLU A 69 11.71 5.71 9.91
C GLU A 69 10.38 5.20 10.48
N ARG A 70 9.48 4.71 9.62
CA ARG A 70 8.19 4.12 10.03
C ARG A 70 8.31 2.65 10.43
N LYS A 71 9.49 2.00 10.33
CA LYS A 71 9.67 0.62 10.79
C LYS A 71 9.48 0.53 12.32
N ASN A 72 8.55 -0.30 12.78
CA ASN A 72 8.23 -0.51 14.22
C ASN A 72 7.85 0.78 14.95
N TRP A 73 7.19 1.70 14.25
CA TRP A 73 6.87 3.02 14.77
C TRP A 73 5.93 2.93 15.97
N LEU A 74 6.38 3.38 17.15
CA LEU A 74 5.59 3.37 18.38
C LEU A 74 4.52 4.46 18.34
N VAL A 75 3.26 4.04 18.28
CA VAL A 75 2.09 4.94 18.24
C VAL A 75 1.72 5.42 19.65
N LYS A 76 1.68 4.50 20.61
CA LYS A 76 1.32 4.79 21.99
C LYS A 76 2.44 5.56 22.70
N ASN A 77 2.07 6.62 23.41
CA ASN A 77 2.98 7.30 24.33
C ASN A 77 3.40 6.32 25.45
N GLN A 78 4.70 6.21 25.72
CA GLN A 78 5.24 5.22 26.67
C GLN A 78 4.67 5.35 28.10
N SER A 79 4.27 6.56 28.50
CA SER A 79 3.68 6.85 29.81
C SER A 79 2.15 6.75 29.83
N SER A 80 1.53 6.24 28.76
CA SER A 80 0.08 6.17 28.59
C SER A 80 -0.43 4.72 28.58
N ARG A 81 -1.60 4.48 29.17
CA ARG A 81 -2.21 3.15 29.23
C ARG A 81 -3.04 2.84 28.00
N GLU A 82 -3.61 3.88 27.40
CA GLU A 82 -4.47 3.85 26.23
C GLU A 82 -4.09 5.00 25.29
N THR A 83 -4.32 4.80 23.99
CA THR A 83 -4.22 5.84 22.96
C THR A 83 -5.55 5.94 22.24
N THR A 84 -6.13 7.13 22.17
CA THR A 84 -7.36 7.40 21.43
C THR A 84 -7.17 8.60 20.50
N VAL A 85 -7.71 8.47 19.29
CA VAL A 85 -7.77 9.56 18.32
C VAL A 85 -9.17 9.59 17.72
N GLU A 86 -9.78 10.77 17.70
CA GLU A 86 -11.06 11.05 17.05
C GLU A 86 -10.83 12.15 16.01
N VAL A 87 -11.23 11.90 14.76
CA VAL A 87 -11.14 12.85 13.67
C VAL A 87 -12.55 13.17 13.18
N ILE A 88 -12.83 14.46 13.00
CA ILE A 88 -14.09 14.93 12.45
C ILE A 88 -13.83 15.49 11.07
N PHE A 89 -14.59 15.01 10.09
CA PHE A 89 -14.67 15.54 8.75
C PHE A 89 -16.07 16.09 8.49
N GLU A 90 -16.16 17.05 7.58
CA GLU A 90 -17.41 17.65 7.10
C GLU A 90 -17.42 17.63 5.58
N GLY A 91 -18.53 17.19 4.99
CA GLY A 91 -18.63 16.99 3.55
C GLY A 91 -20.05 16.67 3.11
N ASN A 92 -20.49 17.20 1.97
CA ASN A 92 -21.83 16.95 1.42
C ASN A 92 -22.99 17.24 2.40
N GLY A 93 -22.81 18.18 3.34
CA GLY A 93 -23.80 18.47 4.39
C GLY A 93 -23.84 17.46 5.52
N GLU A 94 -22.91 16.51 5.56
CA GLU A 94 -22.78 15.47 6.57
C GLU A 94 -21.53 15.65 7.43
N ILE A 95 -21.61 15.18 8.67
CA ILE A 95 -20.50 15.10 9.61
C ILE A 95 -20.05 13.64 9.70
N LEU A 96 -18.83 13.37 9.25
CA LEU A 96 -18.19 12.07 9.37
C LEU A 96 -17.25 12.09 10.58
N LYS A 97 -17.55 11.26 11.57
CA LYS A 97 -16.71 11.05 12.75
C LYS A 97 -15.97 9.73 12.60
N VAL A 98 -14.65 9.75 12.72
CA VAL A 98 -13.79 8.56 12.74
C VAL A 98 -13.12 8.46 14.09
N TYR A 99 -13.17 7.30 14.72
CA TYR A 99 -12.56 7.05 16.01
C TYR A 99 -11.67 5.82 15.96
N ARG A 100 -10.50 5.91 16.60
CA ARG A 100 -9.60 4.77 16.77
C ARG A 100 -8.97 4.74 18.17
N SER A 101 -8.84 3.53 18.73
CA SER A 101 -8.12 3.23 19.96
C SER A 101 -7.18 2.04 19.80
N ASP A 102 -6.04 2.06 20.51
CA ASP A 102 -5.09 0.94 20.52
C ASP A 102 -5.64 -0.26 21.31
N ARG A 103 -6.59 -0.01 22.22
CA ARG A 103 -7.24 -0.99 23.08
C ARG A 103 -8.75 -0.98 22.90
N LYS A 104 -9.38 -2.14 23.14
CA LYS A 104 -10.84 -2.24 23.14
C LYS A 104 -11.35 -1.67 24.47
N ARG A 105 -12.26 -0.69 24.44
CA ARG A 105 -12.97 -0.20 25.63
C ARG A 105 -14.20 -1.05 25.89
N ARG A 106 -14.65 -1.13 27.14
CA ARG A 106 -15.97 -1.70 27.47
C ARG A 106 -17.03 -0.88 26.72
N GLY A 107 -17.72 -1.51 25.77
CA GLY A 107 -18.80 -0.91 24.99
C GLY A 107 -18.41 -0.29 23.65
N ASN A 108 -17.13 -0.05 23.36
CA ASN A 108 -16.69 0.55 22.08
C ASN A 108 -15.64 -0.33 21.36
N PRO A 109 -15.75 -0.50 20.03
CA PRO A 109 -14.74 -1.19 19.24
C PRO A 109 -13.42 -0.39 19.16
N LYS A 110 -12.36 -1.03 18.66
CA LYS A 110 -11.05 -0.37 18.48
C LYS A 110 -11.07 0.68 17.37
N PHE A 111 -11.97 0.53 16.42
CA PHE A 111 -12.17 1.44 15.32
C PHE A 111 -13.66 1.50 15.03
N TYR A 112 -14.17 2.69 14.76
CA TYR A 112 -15.47 2.87 14.14
C TYR A 112 -15.53 4.22 13.44
N TYR A 113 -16.48 4.35 12.53
CA TYR A 113 -16.91 5.64 12.02
C TYR A 113 -18.44 5.78 12.09
N GLN A 114 -18.90 7.03 12.12
CA GLN A 114 -20.32 7.39 12.15
C GLN A 114 -20.56 8.56 11.21
N ILE A 115 -21.66 8.52 10.48
CA ILE A 115 -22.16 9.65 9.68
C ILE A 115 -23.32 10.28 10.45
N ASN A 116 -23.27 11.59 10.67
CA ASN A 116 -24.30 12.37 11.38
C ASN A 116 -24.68 11.80 12.76
N ASN A 117 -23.71 11.26 13.50
CA ASN A 117 -23.91 10.55 14.78
C ASN A 117 -24.91 9.36 14.71
N GLY A 118 -25.04 8.75 13.53
CA GLY A 118 -25.87 7.58 13.31
C GLY A 118 -25.22 6.26 13.76
N LEU A 119 -25.49 5.19 13.00
CA LEU A 119 -24.96 3.85 13.27
C LEU A 119 -23.43 3.82 13.26
N CYS A 120 -22.86 3.02 14.16
CA CYS A 120 -21.42 2.75 14.16
C CYS A 120 -21.09 1.70 13.09
N HIS A 121 -20.16 2.04 12.22
CA HIS A 121 -19.60 1.15 11.22
C HIS A 121 -18.15 0.80 11.61
N GLU A 122 -17.77 -0.47 11.54
CA GLU A 122 -16.44 -0.95 11.97
C GLU A 122 -15.54 -1.35 10.78
N ASP A 123 -16.01 -1.26 9.54
CA ASP A 123 -15.24 -1.63 8.35
C ASP A 123 -14.32 -0.49 7.90
N GLU A 124 -13.01 -0.74 7.93
CA GLU A 124 -12.01 0.23 7.50
C GLU A 124 -11.98 0.42 5.97
N ALA A 125 -12.36 -0.60 5.19
CA ALA A 125 -12.39 -0.52 3.74
C ALA A 125 -13.53 0.39 3.26
N ASP A 126 -14.72 0.27 3.88
CA ASP A 126 -15.86 1.15 3.59
C ASP A 126 -15.51 2.63 3.85
N LEU A 127 -14.77 2.91 4.94
CA LEU A 127 -14.29 4.27 5.20
C LEU A 127 -13.38 4.80 4.08
N ARG A 128 -12.48 3.96 3.55
CA ARG A 128 -11.55 4.37 2.46
C ARG A 128 -12.30 4.68 1.18
N VAL A 129 -13.30 3.86 0.85
CA VAL A 129 -14.20 4.09 -0.29
C VAL A 129 -14.99 5.38 -0.08
N LEU A 130 -15.53 5.61 1.11
CA LEU A 130 -16.29 6.83 1.45
C LEU A 130 -15.43 8.11 1.32
N LEU A 131 -14.19 8.06 1.81
CA LEU A 131 -13.27 9.19 1.71
C LEU A 131 -12.63 9.34 0.32
N GLY A 132 -12.74 8.32 -0.53
CA GLY A 132 -12.05 8.25 -1.82
C GLY A 132 -10.54 8.44 -1.65
N VAL A 133 -9.94 7.73 -0.69
CA VAL A 133 -8.50 7.82 -0.42
C VAL A 133 -7.96 6.49 0.07
N GLU A 134 -7.03 5.92 -0.70
CA GLU A 134 -6.20 4.80 -0.22
C GLU A 134 -4.96 5.33 0.50
N LEU A 135 -4.28 4.45 1.24
CA LEU A 135 -3.05 4.84 1.94
C LEU A 135 -2.00 5.38 0.97
N SER A 136 -1.84 4.77 -0.22
CA SER A 136 -0.90 5.24 -1.24
C SER A 136 -1.16 6.68 -1.65
N ASP A 137 -2.44 7.03 -1.87
CA ASP A 137 -2.86 8.37 -2.28
C ASP A 137 -2.70 9.38 -1.15
N TYR A 138 -2.93 8.94 0.08
CA TYR A 138 -2.72 9.79 1.25
C TYR A 138 -1.25 10.18 1.40
N MET A 139 -0.33 9.22 1.22
CA MET A 139 1.11 9.42 1.36
C MET A 139 1.71 10.28 0.23
N SER A 140 1.11 10.29 -0.95
CA SER A 140 1.59 11.01 -2.13
C SER A 140 0.95 12.39 -2.31
N CYS A 141 -0.37 12.48 -2.09
CA CYS A 141 -1.18 13.65 -2.46
C CYS A 141 -1.74 14.44 -1.27
N VAL A 142 -1.94 13.81 -0.11
CA VAL A 142 -2.63 14.47 1.03
C VAL A 142 -1.64 14.93 2.10
N TYR A 143 -0.74 14.05 2.55
CA TYR A 143 0.21 14.35 3.59
C TYR A 143 1.65 14.24 3.08
N LEU A 144 2.24 15.40 2.85
CA LEU A 144 3.64 15.51 2.48
C LEU A 144 4.54 15.33 3.72
N HIS A 145 5.07 14.11 3.90
CA HIS A 145 5.96 13.79 5.01
C HIS A 145 7.29 14.56 4.97
N GLN A 146 7.76 14.98 6.13
CA GLN A 146 9.02 15.72 6.28
C GLN A 146 10.22 14.91 5.75
N GLU A 147 10.20 13.60 5.97
CA GLU A 147 11.21 12.66 5.49
C GLU A 147 11.27 12.67 3.94
N THR A 148 10.11 12.69 3.29
CA THR A 148 10.01 12.74 1.82
C THR A 148 10.54 14.07 1.26
N ILE A 149 10.19 15.20 1.88
CA ILE A 149 10.72 16.52 1.48
C ILE A 149 12.24 16.58 1.64
N SER A 150 12.74 16.13 2.80
CA SER A 150 14.16 16.17 3.11
C SER A 150 14.96 15.30 2.13
N ALA A 151 14.42 14.13 1.77
CA ALA A 151 15.00 13.24 0.78
C ALA A 151 15.11 13.88 -0.62
N LEU A 152 14.18 14.76 -1.00
CA LEU A 152 14.24 15.45 -2.29
C LEU A 152 15.36 16.49 -2.34
N LEU A 153 15.51 17.27 -1.27
CA LEU A 153 16.40 18.42 -1.25
C LEU A 153 17.87 18.05 -1.03
N ILE A 154 18.13 17.07 -0.15
CA ILE A 154 19.47 16.84 0.38
C ILE A 154 20.14 15.61 -0.22
N GLN A 155 19.37 14.57 -0.56
CA GLN A 155 19.94 13.27 -0.92
C GLN A 155 20.51 13.21 -2.34
N GLU A 156 21.30 12.17 -2.57
CA GLU A 156 21.91 11.85 -3.86
C GLU A 156 20.87 11.70 -4.99
N PRO A 157 21.25 11.90 -6.28
CA PRO A 157 20.31 11.88 -7.40
C PRO A 157 19.41 10.64 -7.48
N LYS A 158 19.94 9.47 -7.10
CA LYS A 158 19.18 8.21 -7.07
C LYS A 158 18.07 8.24 -6.02
N GLU A 159 18.38 8.70 -4.80
CA GLU A 159 17.42 8.78 -3.71
C GLU A 159 16.39 9.88 -3.95
N ARG A 160 16.82 11.02 -4.50
CA ARG A 160 15.94 12.10 -4.95
C ARG A 160 14.91 11.60 -5.97
N LYS A 161 15.34 10.83 -6.97
CA LYS A 161 14.43 10.21 -7.93
C LYS A 161 13.42 9.29 -7.24
N ASN A 162 13.87 8.47 -6.30
CA ASN A 162 12.97 7.59 -5.54
C ASN A 162 11.97 8.39 -4.69
N ALA A 163 12.38 9.54 -4.14
CA ALA A 163 11.48 10.44 -3.41
C ALA A 163 10.43 11.07 -4.34
N LEU A 164 10.80 11.47 -5.57
CA LEU A 164 9.84 11.95 -6.58
C LEU A 164 8.85 10.86 -6.97
N ASP A 165 9.31 9.63 -7.20
CA ASP A 165 8.42 8.52 -7.53
C ASP A 165 7.44 8.20 -6.39
N ARG A 166 7.84 8.40 -5.12
CA ARG A 166 6.93 8.29 -3.97
C ARG A 166 5.89 9.42 -3.96
N LEU A 167 6.32 10.66 -4.17
CA LEU A 167 5.40 11.81 -4.27
C LEU A 167 4.39 11.68 -5.39
N MET A 168 4.80 11.11 -6.52
CA MET A 168 3.94 10.97 -7.69
C MET A 168 3.14 9.65 -7.69
N GLY A 169 3.31 8.79 -6.68
CA GLY A 169 2.67 7.46 -6.67
C GLY A 169 3.19 6.49 -7.75
N LEU A 170 4.36 6.74 -8.32
CA LEU A 170 4.97 5.94 -9.40
C LEU A 170 5.80 4.76 -8.90
N THR A 171 5.86 4.54 -7.59
CA THR A 171 6.73 3.53 -6.97
C THR A 171 6.36 2.12 -7.44
N ASP A 172 5.08 1.80 -7.53
CA ASP A 172 4.63 0.45 -7.93
C ASP A 172 4.83 0.21 -9.44
N TRP A 173 4.58 1.22 -10.28
CA TRP A 173 4.89 1.18 -11.70
C TRP A 173 6.38 0.93 -11.96
N ARG A 174 7.25 1.58 -11.18
CA ARG A 174 8.70 1.38 -11.28
C ARG A 174 9.10 -0.02 -10.84
N ASN A 175 8.54 -0.52 -9.75
CA ASN A 175 8.80 -1.89 -9.27
C ASN A 175 8.36 -2.93 -10.31
N LEU A 176 7.22 -2.72 -10.97
CA LEU A 176 6.70 -3.57 -12.03
C LEU A 176 7.66 -3.56 -13.23
N LEU A 177 8.07 -2.38 -13.71
CA LEU A 177 9.03 -2.24 -14.80
C LEU A 177 10.38 -2.90 -14.48
N ASP A 178 10.89 -2.72 -13.26
CA ASP A 178 12.13 -3.35 -12.82
C ASP A 178 11.97 -4.88 -12.72
N GLY A 179 10.80 -5.37 -12.31
CA GLY A 179 10.43 -6.79 -12.32
C GLY A 179 10.46 -7.39 -13.74
N ILE A 180 9.80 -6.73 -14.71
CA ILE A 180 9.81 -7.14 -16.12
C ILE A 180 11.24 -7.20 -16.66
N LYS A 181 12.06 -6.17 -16.37
CA LYS A 181 13.46 -6.13 -16.82
C LYS A 181 14.29 -7.28 -16.24
N ARG A 182 14.05 -7.64 -14.96
CA ARG A 182 14.75 -8.75 -14.29
C ARG A 182 14.33 -10.13 -14.79
N ALA A 183 13.05 -10.30 -15.10
CA ALA A 183 12.54 -11.55 -15.65
C ALA A 183 13.15 -11.87 -17.03
N LYS A 184 13.75 -10.87 -17.69
CA LYS A 184 14.33 -11.00 -19.04
C LYS A 184 13.48 -11.88 -19.95
N PRO A 185 12.19 -11.57 -20.13
CA PRO A 185 11.24 -12.48 -20.77
C PRO A 185 11.72 -12.98 -22.15
N GLN A 186 12.49 -12.18 -22.89
CA GLN A 186 13.10 -12.58 -24.16
C GLN A 186 14.09 -13.76 -24.06
N GLU A 187 14.86 -13.85 -22.97
CA GLU A 187 15.76 -15.00 -22.74
C GLU A 187 14.97 -16.27 -22.38
N GLU A 188 13.88 -16.14 -21.63
CA GLU A 188 12.98 -17.27 -21.31
C GLU A 188 12.20 -17.74 -22.55
N PHE A 189 11.64 -16.82 -23.34
CA PHE A 189 10.99 -17.16 -24.61
C PHE A 189 11.94 -17.88 -25.58
N LYS A 190 13.19 -17.44 -25.68
CA LYS A 190 14.21 -18.14 -26.48
C LYS A 190 14.47 -19.57 -26.00
N LYS A 191 14.49 -19.82 -24.69
CA LYS A 191 14.65 -21.18 -24.16
C LYS A 191 13.45 -22.07 -24.48
N ILE A 192 12.24 -21.54 -24.30
CA ILE A 192 11.00 -22.25 -24.62
C ILE A 192 10.94 -22.57 -26.12
N ASP A 193 11.29 -21.62 -27.00
CA ASP A 193 11.36 -21.87 -28.44
C ASP A 193 12.41 -22.92 -28.81
N GLN A 194 13.56 -22.94 -28.12
CA GLN A 194 14.58 -23.97 -28.32
C GLN A 194 14.09 -25.36 -27.90
N GLU A 195 13.43 -25.48 -26.74
CA GLU A 195 12.83 -26.73 -26.28
C GLU A 195 11.71 -27.21 -27.21
N PHE A 196 10.86 -26.29 -27.68
CA PHE A 196 9.79 -26.59 -28.62
C PHE A 196 10.32 -27.12 -29.95
N ASN A 197 11.36 -26.48 -30.51
CA ASN A 197 12.02 -26.95 -31.73
C ASN A 197 12.71 -28.31 -31.55
N GLN A 198 13.28 -28.59 -30.38
CA GLN A 198 13.83 -29.92 -30.09
C GLN A 198 12.74 -31.00 -30.02
N ILE A 199 11.55 -30.66 -29.51
CA ILE A 199 10.40 -31.59 -29.50
C ILE A 199 9.92 -31.84 -30.93
N ILE A 200 9.77 -30.79 -31.75
CA ILE A 200 9.42 -30.93 -33.18
C ILE A 200 10.40 -31.86 -33.88
N SER A 201 11.70 -31.63 -33.72
CA SER A 201 12.73 -32.46 -34.36
C SER A 201 12.60 -33.92 -33.94
N LYS A 202 12.34 -34.21 -32.66
CA LYS A 202 12.16 -35.59 -32.18
C LYS A 202 10.91 -36.24 -32.78
N ILE A 203 9.82 -35.49 -32.93
CA ILE A 203 8.58 -35.98 -33.55
C ILE A 203 8.80 -36.27 -35.03
N GLU A 204 9.51 -35.40 -35.74
CA GLU A 204 9.86 -35.59 -37.16
C GLU A 204 10.73 -36.82 -37.36
N THR A 205 11.77 -37.00 -36.53
CA THR A 205 12.62 -38.20 -36.60
C THR A 205 11.83 -39.48 -36.31
N ALA A 206 10.96 -39.46 -35.30
CA ALA A 206 10.13 -40.62 -34.96
C ALA A 206 9.12 -40.95 -36.08
N LYS A 207 8.57 -39.93 -36.73
CA LYS A 207 7.69 -40.09 -37.89
C LYS A 207 8.44 -40.71 -39.08
N ALA A 208 9.64 -40.20 -39.38
CA ALA A 208 10.46 -40.72 -40.48
C ALA A 208 10.88 -42.18 -40.25
N ILE A 209 11.23 -42.56 -39.02
CA ILE A 209 11.51 -43.96 -38.67
C ILE A 209 10.28 -44.84 -38.91
N LYS A 210 9.11 -44.40 -38.42
CA LYS A 210 7.84 -45.11 -38.61
C LYS A 210 7.45 -45.27 -40.08
N GLU A 211 7.66 -44.24 -40.90
CA GLU A 211 7.40 -44.30 -42.35
C GLU A 211 8.35 -45.26 -43.06
N ASN A 212 9.62 -45.31 -42.67
CA ASN A 212 10.61 -46.23 -43.21
C ASN A 212 10.32 -47.68 -42.81
N ASP A 213 9.98 -47.92 -41.54
CA ASP A 213 9.56 -49.24 -41.05
C ASP A 213 8.30 -49.74 -41.76
N LEU A 214 7.36 -48.84 -42.08
CA LEU A 214 6.15 -49.16 -42.83
C LEU A 214 6.49 -49.58 -44.27
N GLY A 215 7.38 -48.83 -44.95
CA GLY A 215 7.82 -49.15 -46.30
C GLY A 215 8.57 -50.49 -46.39
N LEU A 216 9.43 -50.80 -45.41
CA LEU A 216 10.10 -52.09 -45.32
C LEU A 216 9.12 -53.24 -45.10
N ALA A 217 8.10 -53.05 -44.24
CA ALA A 217 7.07 -54.05 -44.02
C ALA A 217 6.17 -54.26 -45.27
N GLU A 218 5.93 -53.21 -46.05
CA GLU A 218 5.22 -53.30 -47.34
C GLU A 218 6.06 -54.05 -48.39
N GLU A 219 7.36 -53.82 -48.47
CA GLU A 219 8.27 -54.55 -49.36
C GLU A 219 8.40 -56.05 -48.99
N GLU A 220 8.50 -56.37 -47.70
CA GLU A 220 8.53 -57.76 -47.22
C GLU A 220 7.20 -58.50 -47.48
N ALA A 221 6.06 -57.81 -47.35
CA ALA A 221 4.75 -58.38 -47.67
C ALA A 221 4.60 -58.68 -49.17
N ILE A 222 5.14 -57.82 -50.05
CA ILE A 222 5.15 -58.04 -51.50
C ILE A 222 6.04 -59.23 -51.88
N PHE A 223 7.15 -59.46 -51.16
CA PHE A 223 8.07 -60.57 -51.42
C PHE A 223 7.53 -61.93 -50.96
N HIS A 224 6.66 -61.94 -49.95
CA HIS A 224 6.01 -63.16 -49.43
C HIS A 224 4.73 -63.57 -50.17
N ASP A 225 4.23 -62.75 -51.11
CA ASP A 225 3.04 -63.00 -51.93
C ASP A 225 3.36 -63.45 -53.37
N ILE A 226 4.61 -63.86 -53.65
CA ILE A 226 5.01 -64.47 -54.92
C ILE A 226 4.94 -66.01 -54.74
N PRO A 227 4.16 -66.73 -55.58
CA PRO A 227 3.77 -68.13 -55.36
C PRO A 227 4.93 -69.14 -55.39
#